data_AF-A0A6L6AD12-F1
#
_entry.id   AF-A0A6L6AD12-F1
#
_cell.length_a   1.000
_cell.length_b   1.000
_cell.length_c   1.000
_cell.angle_alpha   90.00
_cell.angle_beta   90.00
_cell.angle_gamma   90.00
#
_symmetry.space_group_name_H-M   'P 1'
#
loop_
_entity.id
_entity.type
_entity.pdbx_description
1 polymer ?
#
loop_
_entity_poly.entity_id
_entity_poly.type
_entity_poly.pdbx_seq_one_letter_code
_entity_poly.pdbx_strand_id
1 'polypeptide(L)'
;MEPFAAVEIIAAKRDRNELSDKQIDWTVDAYTRGIIADEQMSALLMAILLNGMNSREISRWTNAMINSGERMNWSALDRPTADK
;
A
#
# COMPACT_ATOMS: atom_id res chain seq x y z
N MET A 1 -13.14 14.80 -3.91
CA MET A 1 -13.84 13.52 -4.16
C MET A 1 -12.76 12.47 -4.31
N GLU A 2 -12.83 11.37 -3.56
CA GLU A 2 -11.82 10.32 -3.63
C GLU A 2 -11.95 9.53 -4.96
N PRO A 3 -10.84 9.15 -5.62
CA PRO A 3 -10.86 8.49 -6.92
C PRO A 3 -11.28 7.01 -6.86
N PHE A 4 -11.30 6.40 -5.67
CA PHE A 4 -11.68 5.02 -5.44
C PHE A 4 -12.49 4.90 -4.14
N ALA A 5 -13.14 3.75 -3.95
CA ALA A 5 -13.78 3.38 -2.70
C ALA A 5 -13.11 2.12 -2.09
N ALA A 6 -12.92 2.11 -0.77
CA ALA A 6 -12.28 0.99 -0.07
C ALA A 6 -12.99 -0.36 -0.34
N VAL A 7 -14.33 -0.34 -0.42
CA VAL A 7 -15.15 -1.52 -0.71
C VAL A 7 -14.82 -2.11 -2.08
N GLU A 8 -14.52 -1.29 -3.09
CA GLU A 8 -14.13 -1.76 -4.43
C GLU A 8 -12.74 -2.40 -4.41
N ILE A 9 -11.80 -1.84 -3.65
CA ILE A 9 -10.45 -2.40 -3.48
C ILE A 9 -10.49 -3.76 -2.78
N ILE A 10 -11.28 -3.85 -1.71
CA ILE A 10 -11.50 -5.10 -0.96
C ILE A 10 -12.14 -6.15 -1.86
N ALA A 11 -13.19 -5.79 -2.61
CA ALA A 11 -13.86 -6.68 -3.54
C ALA A 11 -12.90 -7.19 -4.62
N ALA A 12 -12.07 -6.31 -5.19
CA ALA A 12 -11.07 -6.70 -6.18
C ALA A 12 -10.12 -7.78 -5.65
N LYS A 13 -9.51 -7.57 -4.46
CA LYS A 13 -8.61 -8.59 -3.88
C LYS A 13 -9.36 -9.84 -3.44
N ARG A 14 -10.57 -9.73 -2.90
CA ARG A 14 -11.41 -10.88 -2.51
C ARG A 14 -11.70 -11.77 -3.72
N ASP A 15 -11.99 -11.15 -4.87
CA ASP A 15 -12.36 -11.82 -6.11
C ASP A 15 -11.13 -12.18 -6.97
N ARG A 16 -9.94 -12.19 -6.35
CA ARG A 16 -8.64 -12.59 -6.96
C ARG A 16 -8.19 -11.72 -8.12
N ASN A 17 -8.70 -10.48 -8.20
CA ASN A 17 -8.19 -9.51 -9.15
C ASN A 17 -6.94 -8.83 -8.59
N GLU A 18 -6.05 -8.43 -9.51
CA GLU A 18 -4.87 -7.66 -9.17
C GLU A 18 -5.23 -6.18 -9.01
N LEU A 19 -4.60 -5.50 -8.05
CA LEU A 19 -4.72 -4.04 -7.95
C LEU A 19 -3.78 -3.37 -8.94
N SER A 20 -4.28 -2.27 -9.52
CA SER A 20 -3.46 -1.34 -10.28
C SER A 20 -2.61 -0.47 -9.37
N ASP A 21 -1.54 0.13 -9.93
CA ASP A 21 -0.65 1.00 -9.16
C ASP A 21 -1.38 2.17 -8.52
N LYS A 22 -2.34 2.76 -9.24
CA LYS A 22 -3.17 3.88 -8.72
C LYS A 22 -4.04 3.45 -7.55
N GLN A 23 -4.59 2.24 -7.59
CA GLN A 23 -5.39 1.70 -6.49
C GLN A 23 -4.53 1.43 -5.25
N ILE A 24 -3.32 0.90 -5.44
CA ILE A 24 -2.36 0.68 -4.35
C ILE A 24 -1.94 2.01 -3.72
N ASP A 25 -1.54 2.98 -4.54
CA ASP A 25 -1.12 4.30 -4.07
C ASP A 25 -2.22 4.99 -3.28
N TRP A 26 -3.43 4.98 -3.83
CA TRP A 26 -4.58 5.55 -3.15
C TRP A 26 -4.90 4.81 -1.85
N THR A 27 -4.80 3.47 -1.81
CA THR A 27 -5.12 2.71 -0.61
C THR A 27 -4.21 3.11 0.55
N VAL A 28 -2.90 3.19 0.30
CA VAL A 28 -1.93 3.57 1.34
C VAL A 28 -2.14 5.03 1.76
N ASP A 29 -2.26 5.96 0.81
CA ASP A 29 -2.50 7.38 1.09
C ASP A 29 -3.82 7.64 1.83
N ALA A 30 -4.91 7.02 1.38
CA ALA A 30 -6.23 7.20 1.99
C ALA A 30 -6.27 6.61 3.40
N TYR A 31 -5.58 5.50 3.66
CA TYR A 31 -5.47 4.97 5.01
C TYR A 31 -4.65 5.89 5.93
N THR A 32 -3.50 6.41 5.48
CA THR A 32 -2.69 7.34 6.31
C THR A 32 -3.38 8.68 6.54
N ARG A 33 -4.28 9.11 5.65
CA ARG A 33 -5.16 10.28 5.85
C ARG A 33 -6.43 10.00 6.67
N GLY A 34 -6.66 8.77 7.11
CA GLY A 34 -7.85 8.38 7.89
C GLY A 34 -9.16 8.31 7.10
N ILE A 35 -9.08 8.21 5.76
CA ILE A 35 -10.25 8.05 4.87
C ILE A 35 -10.73 6.59 4.83
N ILE A 36 -9.78 5.64 4.83
CA ILE A 36 -10.10 4.22 4.99
C ILE A 36 -10.17 3.92 6.48
N ALA A 37 -11.29 3.39 6.94
CA ALA A 37 -11.46 2.97 8.33
C ALA A 37 -10.64 1.70 8.65
N ASP A 38 -10.25 1.51 9.90
CA ASP A 38 -9.43 0.38 10.36
C ASP A 38 -10.05 -0.98 10.02
N GLU A 39 -11.38 -1.10 10.08
CA GLU A 39 -12.10 -2.33 9.75
C GLU A 39 -12.02 -2.63 8.24
N GLN A 40 -12.05 -1.60 7.40
CA GLN A 40 -11.91 -1.75 5.95
C GLN A 40 -10.48 -2.14 5.57
N MET A 41 -9.48 -1.52 6.21
CA MET A 41 -8.09 -1.88 6.02
C MET A 41 -7.83 -3.33 6.46
N SER A 42 -8.39 -3.73 7.61
CA SER A 42 -8.33 -5.11 8.11
C SER A 42 -8.98 -6.11 7.15
N ALA A 43 -10.13 -5.77 6.56
CA ALA A 43 -10.79 -6.60 5.56
C ALA A 43 -9.95 -6.75 4.27
N LEU A 44 -9.30 -5.67 3.82
CA LEU A 44 -8.37 -5.73 2.69
C LEU A 44 -7.17 -6.63 2.99
N LEU A 45 -6.56 -6.49 4.17
CA LEU A 45 -5.43 -7.32 4.60
C LEU A 45 -5.82 -8.79 4.68
N MET A 46 -7.04 -9.10 5.15
CA MET A 46 -7.56 -10.46 5.14
C MET A 46 -7.75 -11.01 3.72
N ALA A 47 -8.24 -10.20 2.77
CA ALA A 47 -8.35 -10.59 1.37
C ALA A 47 -6.98 -10.84 0.73
N ILE A 48 -5.98 -10.01 1.04
CA ILE A 48 -4.58 -10.20 0.61
C ILE A 48 -3.97 -11.46 1.22
N LEU A 49 -4.23 -11.75 2.50
CA LEU A 49 -3.74 -12.97 3.16
C LEU A 49 -4.26 -14.23 2.45
N LEU A 50 -5.54 -14.24 2.05
CA LEU A 50 -6.17 -15.41 1.41
C LEU A 50 -5.83 -15.55 -0.07
N ASN A 51 -5.70 -14.45 -0.81
CA ASN A 51 -5.57 -14.46 -2.28
C ASN A 51 -4.20 -13.99 -2.79
N GLY A 52 -3.34 -13.50 -1.90
CA GLY A 52 -1.99 -13.05 -2.21
C GLY A 52 -1.91 -11.73 -2.98
N MET A 53 -0.67 -11.33 -3.22
CA MET A 53 -0.26 -10.28 -4.14
C MET A 53 0.88 -10.80 -4.99
N ASN A 54 0.92 -10.41 -6.27
CA ASN A 54 2.07 -10.71 -7.12
C ASN A 54 3.25 -9.77 -6.82
N SER A 55 4.42 -10.05 -7.42
CA SER A 55 5.64 -9.27 -7.17
C SER A 55 5.52 -7.78 -7.55
N ARG A 56 4.70 -7.44 -8.55
CA ARG A 56 4.44 -6.04 -8.94
C ARG A 56 3.63 -5.34 -7.85
N GLU A 57 2.53 -5.95 -7.41
CA GLU A 57 1.69 -5.41 -6.34
C GLU A 57 2.51 -5.22 -5.05
N ILE A 58 3.33 -6.20 -4.66
CA ILE A 58 4.20 -6.11 -3.47
C ILE A 58 5.20 -4.95 -3.62
N SER A 59 5.91 -4.88 -4.76
CA SER A 59 6.88 -3.80 -5.01
C SER A 59 6.21 -2.42 -4.96
N ARG A 60 5.02 -2.28 -5.57
CA ARG A 60 4.28 -1.02 -5.56
C ARG A 60 3.78 -0.67 -4.16
N TRP A 61 3.24 -1.63 -3.42
CA TRP A 61 2.74 -1.44 -2.06
C TRP A 61 3.86 -0.97 -1.13
N THR A 62 5.02 -1.63 -1.18
CA THR A 62 6.21 -1.21 -0.44
C THR A 62 6.62 0.21 -0.80
N ASN A 63 6.69 0.56 -2.08
CA ASN A 63 7.02 1.93 -2.50
C ASN A 63 6.00 2.97 -2.02
N ALA A 64 4.71 2.65 -2.05
CA ALA A 64 3.66 3.52 -1.54
C ALA A 64 3.82 3.76 -0.03
N MET A 65 4.13 2.71 0.76
CA MET A 65 4.43 2.84 2.19
C MET A 65 5.68 3.69 2.47
N ILE A 66 6.77 3.52 1.69
CA ILE A 66 7.98 4.36 1.84
C ILE A 66 7.67 5.83 1.48
N ASN A 67 6.72 6.08 0.58
CA ASN A 67 6.32 7.42 0.15
C ASN A 67 5.28 8.09 1.08
N SER A 68 4.64 7.35 1.99
CA SER A 68 3.56 7.90 2.82
C SER A 68 4.05 8.67 4.05
N GLY A 69 5.37 8.67 4.31
CA GLY A 69 5.99 9.35 5.43
C GLY A 69 7.29 10.07 5.05
N GLU A 70 8.10 10.37 6.06
CA GLU A 70 9.39 11.03 5.88
C GLU A 70 10.47 10.04 5.46
N ARG A 71 11.43 10.53 4.66
CA ARG A 71 12.60 9.77 4.22
C ARG A 71 13.87 10.40 4.77
N MET A 72 14.67 9.60 5.45
CA MET A 72 16.02 10.04 5.84
C MET A 72 16.88 10.20 4.58
N ASN A 73 17.61 11.31 4.51
CA ASN A 73 18.54 11.60 3.43
C ASN A 73 19.99 11.43 3.92
N TRP A 74 20.69 10.49 3.32
CA TRP A 74 22.07 10.14 3.64
C TRP A 74 23.10 10.67 2.65
N SER A 75 22.71 11.60 1.75
CA SER A 75 23.58 12.13 0.69
C SER A 75 24.85 12.82 1.21
N ALA A 76 24.91 13.15 2.51
CA ALA A 76 26.05 13.76 3.16
C ALA A 76 27.03 12.74 3.80
N LEU A 77 26.78 11.44 3.71
CA LEU A 77 27.66 10.40 4.25
C LEU A 77 28.66 9.91 3.20
N ASP A 78 29.93 9.82 3.58
CA ASP A 78 31.02 9.39 2.69
C ASP A 78 31.15 7.86 2.57
N ARG A 79 30.30 7.10 3.27
CA ARG A 79 30.36 5.63 3.32
C ARG A 79 28.96 5.00 3.21
N PRO A 80 28.84 3.82 2.58
CA PRO A 80 27.56 3.11 2.52
C PRO A 80 27.01 2.79 3.91
N THR A 81 25.69 2.89 4.05
CA THR A 81 24.94 2.47 5.24
C THR A 81 24.42 1.05 5.05
N ALA A 82 24.37 0.26 6.13
CA ALA A 82 23.78 -1.08 6.13
C ALA A 82 22.83 -1.22 7.34
N ASP A 83 21.78 -2.02 7.18
CA ASP A 83 20.80 -2.34 8.21
C ASP A 83 20.54 -3.86 8.22
N LYS A 84 20.15 -4.44 9.36
CA LYS A 84 19.90 -5.88 9.53
C LYS A 84 18.70 -6.16 10.43
#